data_AF-A0A0F9BMK1-F1
#
_entry.id   AF-A0A0F9BMK1-F1
#
_cell.length_a   1.000
_cell.length_b   1.000
_cell.length_c   1.000
_cell.angle_alpha   90.00
_cell.angle_beta   90.00
_cell.angle_gamma   90.00
#
_symmetry.space_group_name_H-M   'P 1'
#
loop_
_entity.id
_entity.type
_entity.pdbx_description
1 polymer ?
#
loop_
_entity_poly.entity_id
_entity_poly.type
_entity_poly.pdbx_seq_one_letter_code
_entity_poly.pdbx_strand_id
1 'polypeptide(L)' 'MEQTDVVDAFVEIVRRDTSFPLSSMELVVTVFAETLGLEPKELVRIIGARDRELYGEATPYTGEKADRGLAL' A
#
# COMPACT_ATOMS: atom_id res chain seq x y z
N MET A 1 4.17 17.69 6.32
CA MET A 1 4.43 16.50 5.48
C MET A 1 3.29 16.46 4.50
N GLU A 2 3.58 16.54 3.20
CA GLU A 2 2.53 16.37 2.20
C GLU A 2 2.12 14.90 2.16
N GLN A 3 0.86 14.62 1.77
CA GLN A 3 0.31 13.27 1.69
C GLN A 3 1.21 12.32 0.86
N THR A 4 1.88 12.87 -0.15
CA THR A 4 2.84 12.17 -1.01
C THR A 4 4.06 11.64 -0.25
N ASP A 5 4.61 12.39 0.72
CA ASP A 5 5.80 11.99 1.49
C ASP A 5 5.55 10.72 2.30
N VAL A 6 4.33 10.60 2.84
CA VAL A 6 3.91 9.48 3.69
C VAL A 6 3.70 8.22 2.86
N VAL A 7 3.09 8.35 1.68
CA VAL A 7 2.90 7.25 0.74
C VAL A 7 4.24 6.76 0.20
N ASP A 8 5.16 7.67 -0.13
CA ASP A 8 6.51 7.33 -0.62
C ASP A 8 7.31 6.56 0.44
N ALA A 9 7.30 7.04 1.69
CA ALA A 9 7.94 6.35 2.81
C ALA A 9 7.34 4.95 3.04
N PHE A 10 6.02 4.81 2.92
CA PHE A 10 5.35 3.51 3.03
C PHE A 10 5.81 2.55 1.93
N VAL A 11 5.81 2.98 0.66
CA VAL A 11 6.25 2.15 -0.48
C VAL A 11 7.69 1.67 -0.28
N GLU A 12 8.60 2.56 0.14
CA GLU A 12 10.00 2.21 0.42
C GLU A 12 10.14 1.16 1.52
N ILE A 13 9.37 1.30 2.61
CA ILE A 13 9.38 0.33 3.72
C ILE A 13 8.95 -1.04 3.23
N VAL A 14 7.84 -1.13 2.51
CA VAL A 14 7.33 -2.45 2.11
C VAL A 14 8.20 -3.10 1.02
N ARG A 15 8.87 -2.33 0.16
CA ARG A 15 9.84 -2.92 -0.80
C ARG A 15 11.11 -3.44 -0.11
N ARG A 16 11.57 -2.79 0.96
CA ARG A 16 12.78 -3.18 1.69
C ARG A 16 12.54 -4.32 2.66
N ASP A 17 11.37 -4.36 3.29
CA ASP A 17 11.01 -5.36 4.29
C ASP A 17 9.95 -6.33 3.75
N THR A 18 10.44 -7.34 3.02
CA THR A 18 9.60 -8.43 2.52
C THR A 18 9.21 -9.45 3.59
N SER A 19 9.70 -9.28 4.83
CA SER A 19 9.40 -10.17 5.95
C SER A 19 8.10 -9.81 6.67
N PHE A 20 7.51 -8.66 6.34
CA PHE A 20 6.25 -8.21 6.92
C PHE A 20 5.12 -9.21 6.59
N PRO A 21 4.46 -9.80 7.61
CA PRO A 21 3.33 -10.66 7.39
C PRO A 21 2.21 -9.92 6.65
N LEU A 22 1.62 -10.55 5.63
CA LEU A 22 0.53 -9.99 4.83
C LEU A 22 -0.64 -9.48 5.69
N SER A 23 -1.02 -10.22 6.73
CA SER A 23 -2.08 -9.84 7.66
C SER A 23 -1.74 -8.59 8.49
N SER A 24 -0.46 -8.36 8.80
CA SER A 24 -0.02 -7.13 9.46
C SER A 24 -0.07 -5.95 8.49
N MET A 25 0.22 -6.17 7.20
CA MET A 25 0.13 -5.14 6.17
C MET A 25 -1.32 -4.68 5.94
N GLU A 26 -2.27 -5.62 5.89
CA GLU A 26 -3.71 -5.31 5.80
C GLU A 26 -4.17 -4.42 6.96
N LEU A 27 -3.75 -4.74 8.18
CA LEU A 27 -4.06 -3.93 9.36
C LEU A 27 -3.49 -2.50 9.24
N VAL A 28 -2.24 -2.38 8.81
CA VAL A 28 -1.57 -1.07 8.66
C VAL A 28 -2.27 -0.23 7.60
N VAL A 29 -2.58 -0.81 6.44
CA VAL A 29 -3.31 -0.15 5.36
C VAL A 29 -4.71 0.28 5.82
N THR A 30 -5.42 -0.57 6.57
CA THR A 30 -6.75 -0.26 7.08
C THR A 30 -6.71 0.95 8.02
N VAL A 31 -5.80 0.95 9.00
CA VAL A 31 -5.63 2.07 9.95
C VAL A 31 -5.19 3.35 9.25
N PHE A 32 -4.31 3.25 8.26
CA PHE A 32 -3.89 4.41 7.47
C PHE A 32 -5.03 4.97 6.62
N ALA A 33 -5.83 4.11 6.00
CA ALA A 33 -6.97 4.52 5.20
C ALA A 33 -8.01 5.25 6.06
N GLU A 34 -8.32 4.72 7.24
CA GLU A 34 -9.18 5.40 8.22
C GLU A 34 -8.63 6.78 8.62
N THR A 35 -7.33 6.88 8.87
CA THR A 35 -6.67 8.15 9.22
C THR A 35 -6.75 9.18 8.09
N LEU A 36 -6.73 8.73 6.84
CA LEU A 36 -6.82 9.56 5.65
C LEU A 36 -8.27 9.80 5.18
N GLY A 37 -9.26 9.20 5.84
CA GLY A 37 -10.67 9.26 5.43
C GLY A 37 -10.93 8.57 4.09
N LEU A 38 -10.13 7.55 3.75
CA LEU A 38 -10.23 6.77 2.52
C LEU A 38 -10.73 5.35 2.81
N GLU A 39 -11.31 4.69 1.81
CA GLU A 39 -11.49 3.24 1.92
C GLU A 39 -10.13 2.54 1.74
N PRO A 40 -9.85 1.43 2.46
CA PRO A 40 -8.60 0.69 2.34
C PRO A 40 -8.23 0.34 0.89
N LYS A 41 -9.22 -0.04 0.08
CA LYS A 41 -9.04 -0.34 -1.35
C LYS A 41 -8.57 0.87 -2.17
N GLU A 42 -8.99 2.08 -1.81
CA GLU A 42 -8.57 3.32 -2.49
C GLU A 42 -7.12 3.63 -2.14
N LEU A 43 -6.76 3.49 -0.86
CA LEU A 43 -5.39 3.67 -0.42
C LEU A 43 -4.44 2.66 -1.09
N VAL A 44 -4.83 1.38 -1.20
CA VAL A 44 -4.04 0.37 -1.92
C VAL A 44 -3.82 0.76 -3.38
N ARG A 45 -4.85 1.28 -4.07
CA ARG A 45 -4.69 1.75 -5.46
C ARG A 45 -3.72 2.91 -5.57
N ILE A 46 -3.77 3.86 -4.64
CA ILE A 46 -2.85 5.00 -4.59
C ILE A 46 -1.42 4.51 -4.37
N ILE A 47 -1.21 3.63 -3.40
CA ILE A 47 0.10 3.04 -3.10
C ILE A 47 0.62 2.26 -4.31
N GLY A 48 -0.20 1.43 -4.96
CA GLY A 48 0.18 0.65 -6.13
C GLY A 48 0.49 1.52 -7.36
N ALA A 49 -0.28 2.60 -7.58
CA ALA A 49 0.03 3.56 -8.63
C ALA A 49 1.37 4.26 -8.37
N ARG A 50 1.63 4.64 -7.12
CA ARG A 50 2.88 5.30 -6.73
C ARG A 50 4.09 4.38 -6.79
N ASP A 51 3.95 3.14 -6.35
CA ASP A 51 4.98 2.09 -6.47
C ASP A 51 5.36 1.86 -7.95
N ARG A 52 4.37 1.86 -8.85
CA ARG A 52 4.61 1.78 -10.29
C ARG A 52 5.31 3.04 -10.84
N GLU A 53 4.93 4.24 -10.38
CA GLU A 53 5.63 5.48 -10.80
C GLU A 53 7.09 5.48 -10.36
N LEU A 54 7.38 5.04 -9.13
CA LEU A 54 8.72 5.10 -8.55
C LEU A 54 9.66 4.00 -9.10
N TYR A 55 9.14 2.81 -9.39
CA TYR A 55 9.99 1.64 -9.71
C TYR A 55 9.57 0.87 -10.97
N GLY A 56 8.57 1.34 -11.72
CA GLY A 56 8.13 0.73 -12.98
C GLY A 56 7.22 -0.50 -12.85
N GLU A 57 7.23 -1.19 -11.70
CA GLU A 57 6.34 -2.31 -11.41
C GLU A 57 5.76 -2.21 -10.00
N ALA A 58 4.47 -2.55 -9.89
CA ALA A 58 3.79 -2.64 -8.60
C ALA A 58 4.08 -4.02 -8.00
N THR A 59 4.51 -4.03 -6.76
CA THR A 59 4.73 -5.26 -6.00
C THR A 59 3.41 -6.02 -5.77
N PRO A 60 3.46 -7.36 -5.57
CA PRO A 60 2.24 -8.18 -5.50
C PRO A 60 1.27 -7.77 -4.39
N TYR A 61 1.77 -7.13 -3.34
CA TYR A 61 0.99 -6.66 -2.19
C TYR A 61 0.33 -5.28 -2.42
N THR A 62 0.69 -4.53 -3.47
CA THR A 62 0.14 -3.18 -3.75
C THR A 62 -0.83 -3.13 -4.92
N GLY A 63 -0.86 -4.14 -5.80
CA GLY A 63 -1.70 -4.09 -7.01
C GLY A 63 -2.27 -5.42 -7.49
N GLU A 64 -1.46 -6.48 -7.59
CA GLU A 64 -1.91 -7.70 -8.28
C GLU A 64 -2.66 -8.71 -7.38
N LYS A 65 -2.32 -8.78 -6.08
CA LYS A 65 -3.13 -9.55 -5.11
C LYS A 65 -4.34 -8.77 -4.59
N ALA A 66 -4.29 -7.43 -4.63
CA ALA A 66 -5.42 -6.59 -4.24
C ALA A 66 -6.66 -6.88 -5.10
N ASP A 67 -6.48 -7.01 -6.41
CA ASP A 67 -7.56 -7.35 -7.35
C ASP A 67 -8.00 -8.83 -7.29
N ARG A 68 -7.14 -9.75 -6.82
CA ARG A 68 -7.43 -11.19 -6.76
C ARG A 68 -7.84 -11.73 -5.39
N GLY A 69 -7.86 -10.91 -4.35
CA GLY A 69 -8.28 -11.35 -3.03
C GLY A 69 -7.51 -10.71 -1.89
N LEU A 70 -7.49 -9.38 -1.82
CA LEU A 70 -7.73 -8.77 -0.51
C LEU A 70 -9.21 -9.06 -0.21
N ALA A 71 -9.47 -10.08 0.60
CA ALA A 71 -10.79 -10.28 1.17
C ALA A 71 -11.01 -9.22 2.26
N LEU A 72 -11.11 -7.96 1.84
CA LEU A 72 -11.60 -6.84 2.64
C LEU A 72 -13.08 -6.62 2.31
#